data_AF-A0A7S0W084-F1
#
_entry.id   AF-A0A7S0W084-F1
#
_cell.length_a   1.000
_cell.length_b   1.000
_cell.length_c   1.000
_cell.angle_alpha   90.00
_cell.angle_beta   90.00
_cell.angle_gamma   90.00
#
_symmetry.space_group_name_H-M   'P 1'
#
loop_
_entity.id
_entity.type
_entity.pdbx_description
1 polymer ?
#
loop_
_entity_poly.entity_id
_entity_poly.type
_entity_poly.pdbx_seq_one_letter_code
_entity_poly.pdbx_strand_id
1 'polypeptide(L)'
;AVTGRSTVTLFGGEGTSGEIYGDLWEASGDQAGPYPPVWTDLGTAARGPPLARKESAAAGLLTRLVLFGGRGAEYLLDDCFVLDTITRRWTDLTEFSTGPSPSARRLHAMAGVGSATAYLFGGLTVLGEASAELFRVDIGKEPALWQDLTPAASGAARPSARYG
;
A
#
# COMPACT_ATOMS: atom_id res chain seq x y z
N ALA A 1 -15.43 -14.28 24.69
CA ALA A 1 -15.18 -13.26 23.66
C ALA A 1 -13.74 -13.41 23.20
N VAL A 2 -13.49 -13.71 21.93
CA VAL A 2 -12.12 -13.69 21.40
C VAL A 2 -11.76 -12.21 21.28
N THR A 3 -11.03 -11.68 22.25
CA THR A 3 -10.39 -10.36 22.15
C THR A 3 -9.37 -10.45 21.02
N GLY A 4 -9.77 -10.09 19.80
CA GLY A 4 -8.88 -10.04 18.66
C GLY A 4 -7.73 -9.09 18.98
N ARG A 5 -6.50 -9.61 18.99
CA ARG A 5 -5.30 -8.80 19.16
C ARG A 5 -5.20 -7.88 17.94
N SER A 6 -5.48 -6.59 18.11
CA SER A 6 -5.23 -5.59 17.06
C SER A 6 -3.72 -5.46 16.89
N THR A 7 -3.25 -5.63 15.65
CA THR A 7 -1.83 -5.42 15.31
C THR A 7 -1.71 -4.35 14.24
N VAL A 8 -0.55 -3.70 14.21
CA VAL A 8 -0.15 -2.75 13.17
C VAL A 8 0.97 -3.39 12.38
N THR A 9 0.83 -3.41 11.05
CA THR A 9 1.87 -3.90 10.15
C THR A 9 2.55 -2.73 9.47
N LEU A 10 3.88 -2.75 9.44
CA LEU A 10 4.72 -1.73 8.82
C LEU A 10 5.68 -2.39 7.82
N PHE A 11 5.84 -1.79 6.64
CA PHE A 11 6.78 -2.27 5.62
C PHE A 11 7.60 -1.12 5.03
N GLY A 12 8.91 -1.31 4.97
CA GLY A 12 9.86 -0.42 4.31
C GLY A 12 10.05 0.93 4.98
N GLY A 13 10.37 1.95 4.17
CA GLY A 13 10.74 3.29 4.64
C GLY A 13 12.20 3.63 4.35
N GLU A 14 12.64 4.76 4.90
CA GLU A 14 14.01 5.27 4.72
C GLU A 14 14.64 5.60 6.08
N GLY A 15 15.88 5.16 6.27
CA GLY A 15 16.69 5.46 7.43
C GLY A 15 17.32 6.84 7.38
N THR A 16 17.89 7.27 8.51
CA THR A 16 18.55 8.58 8.60
C THR A 16 19.78 8.73 7.72
N SER A 17 20.39 7.62 7.30
CA SER A 17 21.54 7.56 6.40
C SER A 17 21.13 7.28 4.94
N GLY A 18 19.84 7.30 4.63
CA GLY A 18 19.30 7.15 3.27
C GLY A 18 19.13 5.69 2.82
N GLU A 19 19.32 4.73 3.71
CA GLU A 19 19.02 3.32 3.42
C GLU A 19 17.53 3.15 3.22
N ILE A 20 17.16 2.45 2.14
CA ILE A 20 15.78 2.10 1.86
C ILE A 20 15.54 0.68 2.38
N TYR A 21 14.53 0.53 3.23
CA TYR A 21 14.20 -0.75 3.86
C TYR A 21 13.11 -1.50 3.09
N GLY A 22 13.15 -2.82 3.20
CA GLY A 22 12.13 -3.77 2.72
C GLY A 22 11.79 -4.79 3.80
N ASP A 23 11.96 -4.41 5.07
CA ASP A 23 11.62 -5.22 6.22
C ASP A 23 10.13 -5.11 6.54
N LEU A 24 9.63 -6.08 7.30
CA LEU A 24 8.24 -6.16 7.73
C LEU A 24 8.21 -6.22 9.24
N TRP A 25 7.49 -5.30 9.87
CA TRP A 25 7.35 -5.24 11.32
C TRP A 25 5.89 -5.36 11.72
N GLU A 26 5.66 -6.01 12.86
CA GLU A 26 4.34 -6.09 13.49
C GLU A 26 4.42 -5.52 14.91
N ALA A 27 3.63 -4.47 15.16
CA ALA A 27 3.41 -3.94 16.49
C ALA A 27 2.13 -4.53 17.07
N SER A 28 2.23 -5.01 18.30
CA SER A 28 1.11 -5.58 19.05
C SER A 28 1.04 -4.98 20.44
N GLY A 29 -0.17 -4.66 20.88
CA GLY A 29 -0.38 -3.96 22.15
C GLY A 29 -1.73 -3.28 22.07
N ASP A 30 -2.57 -3.54 23.07
CA ASP A 30 -3.97 -3.15 23.01
C ASP A 30 -4.12 -1.63 22.95
N GLN A 31 -5.15 -1.25 22.22
CA GLN A 31 -5.71 0.07 22.23
C GLN A 31 -6.23 0.32 23.66
N ALA A 32 -5.63 1.29 24.37
CA ALA A 32 -6.04 1.87 25.68
C ALA A 32 -5.31 1.43 26.97
N GLY A 33 -4.35 0.50 26.96
CA GLY A 33 -3.51 0.19 28.13
C GLY A 33 -2.32 1.16 28.33
N PRO A 34 -1.69 1.20 29.52
CA PRO A 34 -0.51 2.05 29.78
C PRO A 34 0.79 1.53 29.14
N TYR A 35 0.74 0.41 28.44
CA TYR A 35 1.94 -0.28 27.95
C TYR A 35 2.25 0.11 26.50
N PRO A 36 3.54 0.34 26.17
CA PRO A 36 3.94 0.62 24.80
C PRO A 36 3.69 -0.58 23.88
N PRO A 37 3.54 -0.37 22.56
CA PRO A 37 3.45 -1.46 21.60
C PRO A 37 4.72 -2.31 21.64
N VAL A 38 4.53 -3.63 21.59
CA VAL A 38 5.61 -4.61 21.43
C VAL A 38 5.82 -4.86 19.95
N TRP A 39 7.00 -4.49 19.47
CA TRP A 39 7.43 -4.69 18.09
C TRP A 39 8.02 -6.07 17.86
N THR A 40 7.66 -6.69 16.74
CA THR A 40 8.23 -7.97 16.28
C THR A 40 8.71 -7.79 14.85
N ASP A 41 9.99 -8.08 14.62
CA ASP A 41 10.55 -8.18 13.27
C ASP A 41 10.04 -9.46 12.61
N LEU A 42 9.34 -9.32 11.47
CA LEU A 42 8.82 -10.43 10.68
C LEU A 42 9.71 -10.77 9.48
N GLY A 43 10.83 -10.05 9.27
CA GLY A 43 11.74 -10.11 8.12
C GLY A 43 11.69 -11.39 7.30
N THR A 44 12.45 -12.42 7.72
CA THR A 44 12.58 -13.70 6.99
C THR A 44 11.36 -14.62 7.09
N ALA A 45 10.43 -14.35 8.02
CA ALA A 45 9.17 -15.07 8.11
C ALA A 45 8.22 -14.67 6.97
N ALA A 46 8.37 -13.45 6.43
CA ALA A 46 7.64 -13.00 5.28
C ALA A 46 8.10 -13.71 4.00
N ARG A 47 7.16 -14.28 3.24
CA ARG A 47 7.47 -14.99 1.99
C ARG A 47 7.13 -14.12 0.78
N GLY A 48 8.06 -14.02 -0.16
CA GLY A 48 7.92 -13.26 -1.41
C GLY A 48 7.86 -11.74 -1.24
N PRO A 49 8.66 -11.13 -0.33
CA PRO A 49 8.54 -9.71 -0.04
C PRO A 49 8.76 -8.83 -1.29
N PRO A 50 8.08 -7.67 -1.36
CA PRO A 50 8.37 -6.66 -2.37
C PRO A 50 9.81 -6.15 -2.25
N LEU A 51 10.30 -5.47 -3.30
CA LEU A 51 11.55 -4.70 -3.20
C LEU A 51 11.47 -3.66 -2.07
N ALA A 52 12.63 -3.40 -1.45
CA ALA A 52 12.82 -2.31 -0.51
C ALA A 52 12.36 -0.98 -1.13
N ARG A 53 11.56 -0.22 -0.39
CA ARG A 53 10.91 0.99 -0.89
C ARG A 53 10.61 1.99 0.21
N LYS A 54 10.59 3.27 -0.17
CA LYS A 54 10.05 4.38 0.62
C LYS A 54 8.91 5.05 -0.15
N GLU A 55 8.15 5.91 0.52
CA GLU A 55 7.13 6.77 -0.13
C GLU A 55 6.04 5.98 -0.91
N SER A 56 5.88 4.69 -0.58
CA SER A 56 4.79 3.84 -1.06
C SER A 56 3.53 4.12 -0.26
N ALA A 57 2.38 3.71 -0.78
CA ALA A 57 1.14 3.73 -0.02
C ALA A 57 0.66 2.32 0.28
N ALA A 58 0.18 2.14 1.51
CA ALA A 58 -0.43 0.91 1.96
C ALA A 58 -1.86 1.16 2.46
N ALA A 59 -2.77 0.23 2.17
CA ALA A 59 -4.13 0.24 2.68
C ALA A 59 -4.40 -1.06 3.43
N GLY A 60 -4.67 -0.94 4.72
CA GLY A 60 -5.17 -2.04 5.53
C GLY A 60 -6.61 -2.39 5.15
N LEU A 61 -6.86 -3.68 4.98
CA LEU A 61 -8.17 -4.31 4.89
C LEU A 61 -8.28 -5.31 6.05
N LEU A 62 -9.40 -6.03 6.14
CA LEU A 62 -9.68 -6.95 7.25
C LEU A 62 -8.48 -7.87 7.64
N THR A 63 -8.00 -8.69 6.71
CA THR A 63 -6.85 -9.60 6.90
C THR A 63 -5.82 -9.46 5.77
N ARG A 64 -5.82 -8.31 5.11
CA ARG A 64 -4.99 -8.03 3.94
C ARG A 64 -4.39 -6.64 4.07
N LEU A 65 -3.20 -6.45 3.55
CA LEU A 65 -2.62 -5.14 3.31
C LEU A 65 -2.26 -5.05 1.84
N VAL A 66 -2.84 -4.07 1.15
CA VAL A 66 -2.48 -3.74 -0.23
C VAL A 66 -1.36 -2.71 -0.16
N LEU A 67 -0.32 -2.88 -0.97
CA LEU A 67 0.83 -2.00 -1.09
C LEU A 67 0.99 -1.65 -2.57
N PHE A 68 1.13 -0.35 -2.89
CA PHE A 68 1.35 0.08 -4.26
C PHE A 68 2.53 1.03 -4.38
N GLY A 69 3.32 0.82 -5.43
CA GLY A 69 4.36 1.72 -5.90
C GLY A 69 5.37 2.14 -4.84
N GLY A 70 5.76 3.42 -4.88
CA GLY A 70 6.81 4.01 -4.06
C GLY A 70 8.12 4.21 -4.83
N ARG A 71 9.19 4.49 -4.08
CA ARG A 71 10.53 4.70 -4.61
C ARG A 71 11.46 3.60 -4.09
N GLY A 72 11.98 2.78 -5.00
CA GLY A 72 13.12 1.90 -4.72
C GLY A 72 14.45 2.65 -4.81
N ALA A 73 15.56 1.92 -4.73
CA ALA A 73 16.91 2.50 -4.80
C ALA A 73 17.14 3.30 -6.09
N GLU A 74 16.71 2.77 -7.23
CA GLU A 74 17.03 3.35 -8.54
C GLU A 74 15.82 4.03 -9.19
N TYR A 75 14.64 3.42 -9.10
CA TYR A 75 13.45 3.82 -9.87
C TYR A 75 12.17 3.89 -9.02
N LEU A 76 11.17 4.58 -9.59
CA LEU A 76 9.80 4.53 -9.07
C LEU A 76 9.14 3.22 -9.45
N LEU A 77 8.29 2.72 -8.57
CA LEU A 77 7.61 1.45 -8.69
C LEU A 77 6.14 1.67 -9.09
N ASP A 78 5.60 0.77 -9.90
CA ASP A 78 4.19 0.62 -10.30
C ASP A 78 3.62 -0.75 -9.92
N ASP A 79 4.34 -1.50 -9.09
CA ASP A 79 3.94 -2.82 -8.64
C ASP A 79 2.82 -2.76 -7.58
N CYS A 80 2.02 -3.82 -7.55
CA CYS A 80 0.94 -3.99 -6.57
C CYS A 80 1.14 -5.30 -5.82
N PHE A 81 1.29 -5.20 -4.50
CA PHE A 81 1.50 -6.34 -3.62
C PHE A 81 0.39 -6.45 -2.60
N VAL A 82 -0.01 -7.69 -2.28
CA VAL A 82 -0.95 -7.98 -1.19
C VAL A 82 -0.28 -8.88 -0.17
N LEU A 83 -0.24 -8.42 1.08
CA LEU A 83 0.14 -9.21 2.23
C LEU A 83 -1.09 -9.84 2.85
N ASP A 84 -1.12 -11.16 2.96
CA ASP A 84 -2.00 -11.85 3.90
C ASP A 84 -1.40 -11.71 5.32
N THR A 85 -2.07 -10.95 6.19
CA THR A 85 -1.54 -10.58 7.51
C THR A 85 -1.53 -11.75 8.50
N ILE A 86 -2.25 -12.84 8.22
CA ILE A 86 -2.32 -14.04 9.06
C ILE A 86 -1.16 -14.99 8.73
N THR A 87 -0.96 -15.24 7.44
CA THR A 87 0.07 -16.16 6.92
C THR A 87 1.40 -15.48 6.65
N ARG A 88 1.43 -14.14 6.67
CA ARG A 88 2.59 -13.29 6.39
C ARG A 88 3.18 -13.57 5.01
N ARG A 89 2.31 -13.87 4.04
CA ARG A 89 2.68 -14.15 2.66
C ARG A 89 2.32 -12.97 1.77
N TRP A 90 3.32 -12.47 1.07
CA TRP A 90 3.12 -11.52 -0.01
C TRP A 90 2.73 -12.24 -1.29
N THR A 91 1.85 -11.61 -2.04
CA THR A 91 1.44 -12.01 -3.39
C THR A 91 1.63 -10.81 -4.30
N ASP A 92 2.43 -10.98 -5.34
CA ASP A 92 2.61 -9.99 -6.39
C ASP A 92 1.41 -10.06 -7.35
N LEU A 93 0.69 -8.95 -7.50
CA LEU A 93 -0.47 -8.80 -8.39
C LEU A 93 -0.14 -8.01 -9.66
N THR A 94 1.13 -7.63 -9.87
CA THR A 94 1.53 -6.71 -10.94
C THR A 94 1.19 -7.25 -12.32
N GLU A 95 1.54 -8.51 -12.61
CA GLU A 95 1.27 -9.15 -13.91
C GLU A 95 -0.08 -9.89 -13.96
N PHE A 96 -0.67 -10.17 -12.80
CA PHE A 96 -1.89 -11.00 -12.67
C PHE A 96 -3.14 -10.18 -12.42
N SER A 97 -3.09 -8.85 -12.56
CA SER A 97 -4.26 -7.99 -12.48
C SER A 97 -4.75 -7.58 -13.88
N THR A 98 -6.00 -7.15 -13.95
CA THR A 98 -6.65 -6.71 -15.19
C THR A 98 -7.12 -5.26 -15.07
N GLY A 99 -7.35 -4.62 -16.22
CA GLY A 99 -7.80 -3.22 -16.27
C GLY A 99 -6.66 -2.20 -16.15
N PRO A 100 -6.99 -0.89 -16.19
CA PRO A 100 -6.00 0.18 -16.17
C PRO A 100 -5.42 0.39 -14.77
N SER A 101 -4.17 -0.03 -14.55
CA SER A 101 -3.42 0.23 -13.32
C SER A 101 -2.76 1.63 -13.34
N PRO A 102 -2.49 2.22 -12.17
CA PRO A 102 -1.73 3.47 -12.10
C PRO A 102 -0.31 3.30 -12.62
N SER A 103 0.25 4.35 -13.22
CA SER A 103 1.68 4.44 -13.54
C SER A 103 2.57 4.54 -12.30
N ALA A 104 3.87 4.28 -12.47
CA ALA A 104 4.86 4.34 -11.39
C ALA A 104 4.86 5.70 -10.69
N ARG A 105 4.73 5.66 -9.36
CA ARG A 105 4.49 6.85 -8.54
C ARG A 105 4.91 6.68 -7.09
N ARG A 106 5.13 7.81 -6.41
CA ARG A 106 5.41 7.90 -4.96
C ARG A 106 4.54 8.96 -4.31
N LEU A 107 4.53 9.03 -2.97
CA LEU A 107 3.86 10.08 -2.21
C LEU A 107 2.36 10.17 -2.54
N HIS A 108 1.73 9.03 -2.83
CA HIS A 108 0.30 8.94 -3.11
C HIS A 108 -0.47 8.52 -1.85
N ALA A 109 -1.77 8.79 -1.81
CA ALA A 109 -2.64 8.34 -0.74
C ALA A 109 -3.35 7.04 -1.13
N MET A 110 -3.53 6.13 -0.18
CA MET A 110 -4.33 4.93 -0.39
C MET A 110 -5.24 4.65 0.80
N ALA A 111 -6.47 4.18 0.54
CA ALA A 111 -7.47 3.89 1.56
C ALA A 111 -8.20 2.58 1.25
N GLY A 112 -8.37 1.74 2.27
CA GLY A 112 -9.09 0.47 2.18
C GLY A 112 -10.59 0.63 2.47
N VAL A 113 -11.42 -0.12 1.76
CA VAL A 113 -12.87 -0.20 1.96
C VAL A 113 -13.29 -1.67 2.01
N GLY A 114 -13.85 -2.08 3.15
CA GLY A 114 -14.26 -3.47 3.37
C GLY A 114 -13.08 -4.43 3.43
N SER A 115 -13.23 -5.62 2.86
CA SER A 115 -12.24 -6.69 2.92
C SER A 115 -11.39 -6.85 1.65
N ALA A 116 -11.74 -6.17 0.56
CA ALA A 116 -11.19 -6.51 -0.77
C ALA A 116 -10.99 -5.31 -1.72
N THR A 117 -11.37 -4.08 -1.34
CA THR A 117 -11.24 -2.93 -2.23
C THR A 117 -10.33 -1.88 -1.62
N ALA A 118 -9.39 -1.34 -2.40
CA ALA A 118 -8.60 -0.18 -2.03
C ALA A 118 -8.68 0.90 -3.12
N TYR A 119 -8.54 2.15 -2.71
CA TYR A 119 -8.54 3.33 -3.57
C TYR A 119 -7.22 4.05 -3.45
N LEU A 120 -6.63 4.44 -4.58
CA LEU A 120 -5.40 5.21 -4.69
C LEU A 120 -5.71 6.58 -5.28
N PHE A 121 -5.15 7.63 -4.69
CA PHE A 121 -5.31 8.99 -5.20
C PHE A 121 -3.99 9.75 -5.30
N GLY A 122 -3.80 10.42 -6.44
CA GLY A 122 -2.72 11.35 -6.68
C GLY A 122 -1.32 10.72 -6.67
N GLY A 123 -0.37 11.44 -6.08
CA GLY A 123 1.06 11.11 -6.06
C GLY A 123 1.89 11.88 -7.07
N LEU A 124 3.21 11.67 -7.01
CA LEU A 124 4.17 12.15 -8.00
C LEU A 124 4.51 11.01 -8.96
N THR A 125 4.26 11.22 -10.25
CA THR A 125 4.59 10.26 -11.31
C THR A 125 6.09 10.32 -11.66
N VAL A 126 6.53 9.44 -12.56
CA VAL A 126 7.87 9.48 -13.17
C VAL A 126 8.22 10.80 -13.84
N LEU A 127 7.22 11.58 -14.26
CA LEU A 127 7.44 12.90 -14.85
C LEU A 127 7.68 13.99 -13.79
N GLY A 128 7.56 13.67 -12.50
CA GLY A 128 7.66 14.63 -11.41
C GLY A 128 6.41 15.49 -11.23
N GLU A 129 5.32 15.16 -11.91
CA GLU A 129 4.06 15.89 -11.85
C GLU A 129 3.14 15.33 -10.76
N ALA A 130 2.46 16.23 -10.06
CA ALA A 130 1.40 15.84 -9.15
C ALA A 130 0.19 15.33 -9.95
N SER A 131 -0.38 14.22 -9.52
CA SER A 131 -1.56 13.61 -10.15
C SER A 131 -2.85 13.95 -9.39
N ALA A 132 -3.96 14.03 -10.14
CA ALA A 132 -5.34 14.09 -9.62
C ALA A 132 -6.13 12.81 -9.97
N GLU A 133 -5.44 11.76 -10.39
CA GLU A 133 -6.06 10.49 -10.78
C GLU A 133 -6.59 9.76 -9.55
N LEU A 134 -7.71 9.06 -9.73
CA LEU A 134 -8.32 8.18 -8.73
C LEU A 134 -8.40 6.78 -9.32
N PHE A 135 -7.75 5.82 -8.67
CA PHE A 135 -7.82 4.42 -9.06
C PHE A 135 -8.49 3.60 -7.97
N ARG A 136 -9.11 2.49 -8.39
CA ARG A 136 -9.64 1.45 -7.51
C ARG A 136 -9.00 0.12 -7.89
N VAL A 137 -8.58 -0.66 -6.88
CA VAL A 137 -8.25 -2.08 -7.03
C VAL A 137 -9.22 -2.93 -6.22
N ASP A 138 -9.77 -3.96 -6.86
CA ASP A 138 -10.58 -5.00 -6.25
C ASP A 138 -9.78 -6.32 -6.23
N ILE A 139 -9.21 -6.64 -5.07
CA ILE A 139 -8.41 -7.86 -4.84
C ILE A 139 -9.29 -9.09 -4.52
N GLY A 140 -10.62 -8.93 -4.51
CA GLY A 140 -11.57 -10.04 -4.38
C GLY A 140 -11.98 -10.64 -5.72
N LYS A 141 -11.48 -10.09 -6.83
CA LYS A 141 -11.62 -10.65 -8.18
C LYS A 141 -10.42 -11.55 -8.49
N GLU A 142 -10.65 -12.54 -9.34
CA GLU A 142 -9.64 -13.48 -9.83
C GLU A 142 -9.70 -13.48 -11.36
N PRO A 143 -8.79 -12.77 -12.06
CA PRO A 143 -7.71 -11.91 -11.53
C PRO A 143 -8.19 -10.64 -10.83
N ALA A 144 -7.34 -10.02 -10.01
CA ALA A 144 -7.62 -8.72 -9.39
C ALA A 144 -7.93 -7.66 -10.45
N LEU A 145 -8.83 -6.72 -10.14
CA LEU A 145 -9.32 -5.73 -11.13
C LEU A 145 -8.95 -4.31 -10.71
N TRP A 146 -8.15 -3.66 -11.54
CA TRP A 146 -7.93 -2.22 -11.51
C TRP A 146 -8.97 -1.48 -12.35
N GLN A 147 -9.34 -0.29 -11.88
CA GLN A 147 -10.21 0.63 -12.61
C GLN A 147 -9.70 2.06 -12.41
N ASP A 148 -9.60 2.79 -13.51
CA ASP A 148 -9.42 4.24 -13.51
C ASP A 148 -10.79 4.88 -13.30
N LEU A 149 -10.93 5.56 -12.17
CA LEU A 149 -12.12 6.29 -11.77
C LEU A 149 -11.91 7.81 -11.87
N THR A 150 -10.85 8.25 -12.55
CA THR A 150 -10.56 9.66 -12.78
C THR A 150 -11.73 10.29 -13.55
N PRO A 151 -12.40 11.31 -13.00
CA PRO A 151 -13.55 11.91 -13.67
C PRO A 151 -13.19 12.51 -15.02
N ALA A 152 -13.98 12.18 -16.05
CA ALA A 152 -13.74 12.60 -17.43
C ALA A 152 -13.98 14.11 -17.70
N ALA A 153 -14.67 14.83 -16.81
CA ALA A 153 -15.10 16.21 -17.04
C ALA A 153 -14.50 17.21 -16.06
N SER A 154 -14.11 18.38 -16.56
CA SER A 154 -13.86 19.58 -15.77
C SER A 154 -15.20 20.15 -15.28
N GLY A 155 -15.38 20.30 -13.96
CA GLY A 155 -16.54 20.99 -13.39
C GLY A 155 -17.18 20.34 -12.16
N ALA A 156 -16.95 19.05 -11.92
CA ALA A 156 -17.28 18.45 -10.62
C ALA A 156 -16.27 18.94 -9.57
N ALA A 157 -16.75 19.35 -8.39
CA ALA A 157 -15.88 19.66 -7.27
C ALA A 157 -15.08 18.39 -6.92
N ARG A 158 -13.76 18.43 -7.16
CA ARG A 158 -12.85 17.31 -6.91
C ARG A 158 -11.53 17.82 -6.33
N PRO A 159 -10.78 16.96 -5.62
CA PRO A 159 -9.46 17.36 -5.16
C PRO A 159 -8.54 17.70 -6.35
N SER A 160 -7.74 18.76 -6.21
CA SER A 160 -6.70 19.10 -7.18
C SER A 160 -5.59 18.05 -7.17
N ALA A 161 -4.77 18.06 -8.23
CA ALA A 161 -3.53 17.30 -8.27
C ALA A 161 -2.68 17.55 -7.01
N ARG A 162 -2.22 16.48 -6.35
CA ARG A 162 -1.45 16.55 -5.09
C ARG A 162 -0.71 15.26 -4.80
N TYR A 163 0.21 15.36 -3.86
CA TYR A 163 0.96 14.25 -3.26
C TYR A 163 1.10 14.52 -1.75
N GLY A 164 1.43 13.50 -0.96
CA GLY A 164 1.52 13.55 0.51
C GLY A 164 2.82 13.01 1.03
#